data_AF-A0A970YDZ3-F1
#
_entry.id   AF-A0A970YDZ3-F1
#
_cell.length_a   1.000
_cell.length_b   1.000
_cell.length_c   1.000
_cell.angle_alpha   90.00
_cell.angle_beta   90.00
_cell.angle_gamma   90.00
#
_symmetry.space_group_name_H-M   'P 1'
#
loop_
_entity.id
_entity.type
_entity.pdbx_description
1 polymer ?
#
loop_
_entity_poly.entity_id
_entity_poly.type
_entity_poly.pdbx_seq_one_letter_code
_entity_poly.pdbx_strand_id
1 'polypeptide(L)'
;EYPYELVNYVRTHPEMRRIFNDYNIGGYFIFNDIPVFIDGRQDLYTPNFNDTNIFTEYSGLLYSEDEDYGSFFEEHRIDYIILGKGMTLSKLLKNDSRYPVIFETELYFVFRNDA
;
A
#
# COMPACT_ATOMS: atom_id res chain seq x y z
N GLU A 1 2.79 -9.91 -14.86
CA GLU A 1 4.26 -9.80 -14.68
C GLU A 1 4.57 -9.86 -13.19
N TYR A 2 5.67 -10.51 -12.79
CA TYR A 2 6.03 -10.61 -11.37
C TYR A 2 6.71 -9.31 -10.91
N PRO A 3 6.38 -8.76 -9.73
CA PRO A 3 6.93 -7.47 -9.27
C PRO A 3 8.35 -7.63 -8.69
N TYR A 4 9.25 -8.25 -9.47
CA TYR A 4 10.63 -8.55 -9.04
C TYR A 4 11.42 -7.28 -8.69
N GLU A 5 11.36 -6.28 -9.56
CA GLU A 5 12.05 -4.99 -9.35
C GLU A 5 11.57 -4.30 -8.07
N LEU A 6 10.28 -4.37 -7.79
CA LEU A 6 9.66 -3.78 -6.61
C LEU A 6 10.14 -4.49 -5.33
N VAL A 7 10.18 -5.82 -5.32
CA VAL A 7 10.73 -6.58 -4.17
C VAL A 7 12.20 -6.27 -3.97
N ASN A 8 12.99 -6.25 -5.06
CA ASN A 8 14.40 -5.93 -4.97
C ASN A 8 14.63 -4.52 -4.38
N TYR A 9 13.83 -3.54 -4.82
CA TYR A 9 13.86 -2.19 -4.27
C TYR A 9 13.56 -2.17 -2.77
N VAL A 10 12.45 -2.78 -2.33
CA VAL A 10 12.10 -2.80 -0.89
C VAL A 10 13.17 -3.50 -0.05
N ARG A 11 13.78 -4.58 -0.54
CA ARG A 11 14.83 -5.32 0.19
C ARG A 11 16.13 -4.54 0.36
N THR A 12 16.46 -3.64 -0.56
CA THR A 12 17.66 -2.81 -0.47
C THR A 12 17.44 -1.53 0.34
N HIS A 13 16.21 -1.27 0.79
CA HIS A 13 15.79 -0.10 1.56
C HIS A 13 15.19 -0.54 2.92
N PRO A 14 16.03 -0.93 3.89
CA PRO A 14 15.58 -1.56 5.15
C PRO A 14 14.68 -0.69 6.03
N GLU A 15 14.65 0.63 5.79
CA GLU A 15 13.72 1.59 6.40
C GLU A 15 12.27 1.38 5.97
N MET A 16 12.03 0.76 4.80
CA MET A 16 10.69 0.51 4.26
C MET A 16 10.01 -0.66 5.00
N ARG A 17 9.41 -0.36 6.16
CA ARG A 17 8.75 -1.38 7.01
C ARG A 17 7.26 -1.18 7.21
N ARG A 18 6.79 0.07 7.26
CA ARG A 18 5.37 0.42 7.46
C ARG A 18 4.74 0.76 6.11
N ILE A 19 4.52 -0.28 5.31
CA ILE A 19 4.11 -0.17 3.91
C ILE A 19 2.61 -0.45 3.77
N PHE A 20 1.87 0.49 3.18
CA PHE A 20 0.55 0.23 2.61
C PHE A 20 0.72 -0.34 1.19
N ASN A 21 0.50 -1.65 1.02
CA ASN A 21 0.70 -2.34 -0.26
C ASN A 21 -0.62 -2.62 -0.98
N ASP A 22 -0.56 -2.71 -2.30
CA ASP A 22 -1.63 -3.27 -3.12
C ASP A 22 -1.93 -4.72 -2.67
N TYR A 23 -3.21 -5.01 -2.49
CA TYR A 23 -3.73 -6.33 -2.12
C TYR A 23 -3.13 -7.47 -2.96
N ASN A 24 -2.98 -7.26 -4.27
CA ASN A 24 -2.55 -8.29 -5.20
C ASN A 24 -1.07 -8.65 -5.09
N ILE A 25 -0.24 -7.79 -4.47
CA ILE A 25 1.18 -8.07 -4.26
C ILE A 25 1.50 -8.63 -2.88
N GLY A 26 0.54 -8.61 -1.94
CA GLY A 26 0.77 -8.98 -0.55
C GLY A 26 1.31 -10.41 -0.39
N GLY A 27 0.75 -11.39 -1.11
CA GLY A 27 1.25 -12.77 -1.08
C GLY A 27 2.69 -12.90 -1.59
N TYR A 28 3.08 -12.11 -2.59
CA TYR A 28 4.44 -12.14 -3.13
C TYR A 28 5.45 -11.47 -2.19
N PHE A 29 5.03 -10.42 -1.46
CA PHE A 29 5.83 -9.79 -0.42
C PHE A 29 6.07 -10.73 0.76
N ILE A 30 5.03 -11.44 1.21
CA ILE A 30 5.15 -12.47 2.26
C ILE A 30 6.14 -13.56 1.84
N PHE A 31 6.08 -14.04 0.61
CA PHE A 31 7.03 -15.03 0.08
C PHE A 31 8.50 -14.56 0.12
N ASN A 32 8.73 -13.24 0.18
CA ASN A 32 10.04 -12.60 0.23
C ASN A 32 10.39 -12.01 1.60
N ASP A 33 9.69 -12.40 2.67
CA ASP A 33 9.89 -11.93 4.04
C ASP A 33 9.68 -10.41 4.22
N ILE A 34 8.84 -9.80 3.37
CA ILE A 34 8.46 -8.39 3.48
C ILE A 34 7.12 -8.30 4.23
N PRO A 35 7.03 -7.53 5.32
CA PRO A 35 5.76 -7.25 6.00
C PRO A 35 4.76 -6.55 5.08
N VAL A 36 3.47 -6.85 5.25
CA VAL A 36 2.38 -6.30 4.44
C VAL A 36 1.33 -5.68 5.33
N PHE A 37 0.66 -4.63 4.83
CA PHE A 37 -0.56 -4.13 5.43
C PHE A 37 -1.73 -5.10 5.18
N ILE A 38 -1.81 -5.63 3.95
CA ILE A 38 -2.87 -6.54 3.54
C ILE A 38 -2.38 -7.58 2.53
N ASP A 39 -3.02 -8.74 2.49
CA ASP A 39 -2.80 -9.78 1.49
C ASP A 39 -4.08 -10.54 1.14
N GLY A 40 -3.95 -11.53 0.26
CA GLY A 40 -5.04 -12.37 -0.28
C GLY A 40 -5.92 -13.10 0.74
N ARG A 41 -5.56 -13.13 2.02
CA ARG A 41 -6.31 -13.79 3.10
C ARG A 41 -7.39 -12.87 3.68
N GLN A 42 -8.37 -12.50 2.84
CA GLN A 42 -9.44 -11.57 3.18
C GLN A 42 -10.10 -11.84 4.54
N ASP A 43 -10.36 -13.11 4.90
CA ASP A 43 -11.00 -13.49 6.16
C ASP A 43 -10.26 -12.94 7.40
N LEU A 44 -8.93 -12.79 7.34
CA LEU A 44 -8.13 -12.22 8.43
C LEU A 44 -8.43 -10.75 8.72
N TYR A 45 -9.02 -10.04 7.75
CA TYR A 45 -9.20 -8.59 7.76
C TYR A 45 -10.68 -8.18 7.82
N THR A 46 -11.58 -9.08 8.21
CA THR A 46 -13.03 -8.85 8.23
C THR A 46 -13.67 -9.17 9.58
N PRO A 47 -14.76 -8.47 9.94
CA PRO A 47 -15.37 -8.57 11.27
C PRO A 47 -16.06 -9.92 11.50
N ASN A 48 -16.38 -10.63 10.41
CA ASN A 48 -17.02 -11.94 10.46
C ASN A 48 -16.15 -13.02 11.10
N PHE A 49 -14.82 -12.85 11.04
CA PHE A 49 -13.86 -13.86 11.50
C PHE A 49 -12.87 -13.31 12.53
N ASN A 50 -12.71 -11.99 12.63
CA ASN A 50 -11.74 -11.32 13.50
C ASN A 50 -12.32 -10.01 14.04
N ASP A 51 -11.73 -9.43 15.09
CA ASP A 51 -12.15 -8.14 15.65
C ASP A 51 -11.53 -6.96 14.87
N THR A 52 -11.82 -6.88 13.57
CA THR A 52 -11.25 -5.87 12.68
C THR A 52 -12.11 -5.64 11.43
N ASN A 53 -12.04 -4.44 10.86
CA ASN A 53 -12.73 -4.02 9.63
C ASN A 53 -11.74 -3.57 8.53
N ILE A 54 -10.44 -3.88 8.67
CA ILE A 54 -9.35 -3.37 7.80
C ILE A 54 -9.62 -3.57 6.31
N PHE A 55 -10.22 -4.70 5.91
CA PHE A 55 -10.55 -4.93 4.50
C PHE A 55 -11.53 -3.89 3.96
N THR A 56 -12.52 -3.49 4.76
CA THR A 56 -13.52 -2.51 4.39
C THR A 56 -12.91 -1.12 4.32
N GLU A 57 -12.08 -0.73 5.30
CA GLU A 57 -11.39 0.56 5.29
C GLU A 57 -10.41 0.68 4.13
N TYR A 58 -9.58 -0.36 3.91
CA TYR A 58 -8.67 -0.47 2.77
C TYR A 58 -9.43 -0.31 1.45
N SER A 59 -10.52 -1.05 1.27
CA SER A 59 -11.34 -0.99 0.06
C SER A 59 -11.96 0.40 -0.13
N GLY A 60 -12.49 0.99 0.94
CA GLY A 60 -13.05 2.35 0.94
C GLY A 60 -12.02 3.37 0.47
N LEU A 61 -10.79 3.31 1.00
CA LEU A 61 -9.70 4.21 0.64
C LEU A 61 -9.30 4.11 -0.84
N LEU A 62 -9.27 2.90 -1.41
CA LEU A 62 -8.88 2.70 -2.82
C LEU A 62 -9.88 3.30 -3.82
N TYR A 63 -11.17 3.31 -3.46
CA TYR A 63 -12.26 3.78 -4.32
C TYR A 63 -12.78 5.17 -3.95
N SER A 64 -12.29 5.74 -2.85
CA SER A 64 -12.66 7.09 -2.43
C SER A 64 -12.16 8.12 -3.44
N GLU A 65 -13.00 9.11 -3.73
CA GLU A 65 -12.61 10.34 -4.42
C GLU A 65 -12.19 11.43 -3.42
N ASP A 66 -12.33 11.18 -2.11
CA ASP A 66 -11.96 12.12 -1.06
C ASP A 66 -10.44 12.15 -0.82
N GLU A 67 -9.91 13.35 -0.58
CA GLU A 67 -8.48 13.58 -0.36
C GLU A 67 -8.01 13.26 1.08
N ASP A 68 -8.88 12.70 1.93
CA ASP A 68 -8.60 12.40 3.34
C ASP A 68 -7.84 11.07 3.56
N TYR A 69 -7.05 10.65 2.57
CA TYR A 69 -6.16 9.50 2.72
C TYR A 69 -5.04 9.74 3.73
N GLY A 70 -4.69 11.01 4.00
CA GLY A 70 -3.67 11.36 4.99
C GLY A 70 -4.04 10.92 6.41
N SER A 71 -5.28 11.16 6.85
CA SER A 71 -5.74 10.76 8.19
C SER A 71 -5.67 9.23 8.37
N PHE A 72 -6.06 8.48 7.32
CA PHE A 72 -5.92 7.02 7.32
C PHE A 72 -4.45 6.58 7.45
N PHE A 73 -3.55 7.18 6.66
CA PHE A 73 -2.13 6.82 6.72
C PHE A 73 -1.49 7.18 8.07
N GLU A 74 -1.89 8.29 8.68
CA GLU A 74 -1.44 8.67 10.02
C GLU A 74 -1.92 7.67 11.09
N GLU A 75 -3.22 7.35 11.10
CA GLU A 75 -3.84 6.42 12.04
C GLU A 75 -3.18 5.04 12.00
N HIS A 76 -2.93 4.53 10.78
CA HIS A 76 -2.29 3.23 10.55
C HIS A 76 -0.76 3.29 10.56
N ARG A 77 -0.18 4.47 10.85
CA ARG A 77 1.26 4.71 10.96
C ARG A 77 2.05 4.31 9.71
N ILE A 78 1.53 4.62 8.53
CA ILE A 78 2.08 4.26 7.22
C ILE A 78 3.17 5.24 6.79
N ASP A 79 4.34 4.72 6.41
CA ASP A 79 5.49 5.51 5.93
C ASP A 79 5.66 5.46 4.41
N TYR A 80 5.21 4.36 3.79
CA TYR A 80 5.39 4.11 2.37
C TYR A 80 4.12 3.52 1.77
N ILE A 81 3.82 3.89 0.54
CA ILE A 81 2.64 3.42 -0.19
C ILE A 81 3.09 2.78 -1.50
N ILE A 82 2.61 1.58 -1.78
CA ILE A 82 2.94 0.84 -3.01
C ILE A 82 1.66 0.40 -3.68
N LEU A 83 1.32 1.04 -4.80
CA LEU A 83 0.03 0.85 -5.47
C LEU A 83 0.19 0.76 -6.98
N GLY A 84 -0.72 0.00 -7.62
CA GLY A 84 -0.77 -0.10 -9.06
C GLY A 84 -1.05 1.26 -9.71
N LYS A 85 -0.37 1.58 -10.82
CA LYS A 85 -0.52 2.88 -11.50
C LYS A 85 -1.95 3.16 -12.02
N GLY A 86 -2.75 2.11 -12.22
CA GLY A 86 -4.13 2.21 -12.69
C GLY A 86 -5.13 2.68 -11.63
N MET A 87 -4.79 2.61 -10.34
CA MET A 87 -5.71 2.89 -9.24
C MET A 87 -6.02 4.38 -9.11
N THR A 88 -7.23 4.71 -8.65
CA THR A 88 -7.64 6.11 -8.40
C THR A 88 -6.75 6.77 -7.36
N LEU A 89 -6.54 6.11 -6.21
CA LEU A 89 -5.66 6.62 -5.15
C LEU A 89 -4.23 6.89 -5.64
N SER A 90 -3.65 6.01 -6.47
CA SER A 90 -2.33 6.24 -7.07
C SER A 90 -2.25 7.55 -7.86
N LYS A 91 -3.32 7.91 -8.57
CA LYS A 91 -3.36 9.15 -9.36
C LYS A 91 -3.52 10.38 -8.47
N LEU A 92 -4.28 10.27 -7.39
CA LEU A 92 -4.42 11.33 -6.38
C LEU A 92 -3.08 11.60 -5.70
N LEU A 93 -2.43 10.55 -5.17
CA LEU A 93 -1.13 10.66 -4.50
C LEU A 93 -0.06 11.24 -5.41
N LYS A 94 -0.03 10.86 -6.69
CA LYS A 94 0.94 11.39 -7.66
C LYS A 94 0.82 12.91 -7.85
N ASN A 95 -0.35 13.50 -7.61
CA ASN A 95 -0.59 14.94 -7.71
C ASN A 95 -0.45 15.67 -6.37
N ASP A 96 -0.20 14.96 -5.27
CA ASP A 96 -0.02 15.52 -3.94
C ASP A 96 1.47 15.57 -3.56
N SER A 97 1.99 16.77 -3.33
CA SER A 97 3.40 16.98 -2.96
C SER A 97 3.82 16.33 -1.64
N ARG A 98 2.86 15.96 -0.77
CA ARG A 98 3.13 15.23 0.48
C ARG A 98 3.50 13.77 0.24
N TYR A 99 3.24 13.25 -0.95
CA TYR A 99 3.47 11.84 -1.31
C TYR A 99 4.36 11.72 -2.55
N PRO A 100 5.64 12.13 -2.48
CA PRO A 100 6.52 12.04 -3.64
C PRO A 100 6.72 10.58 -4.07
N VAL A 101 6.70 10.36 -5.39
CA VAL A 101 7.13 9.08 -5.99
C VAL A 101 8.63 8.96 -5.84
N ILE A 102 9.09 7.94 -5.11
CA ILE A 102 10.52 7.66 -4.87
C ILE A 102 11.05 6.52 -5.74
N PHE A 103 10.15 5.69 -6.27
CA PHE A 103 10.47 4.61 -7.20
C PHE A 103 9.22 4.24 -8.02
N GLU A 104 9.40 3.75 -9.23
CA GLU A 104 8.31 3.20 -10.05
C GLU A 104 8.80 2.05 -10.91
N THR A 105 7.93 1.07 -11.14
CA THR A 105 8.11 0.04 -12.16
C THR A 105 7.17 0.33 -13.34
N GLU A 106 7.02 -0.56 -14.31
CA GLU A 106 5.98 -0.41 -15.33
C GLU A 106 4.57 -0.33 -14.71
N LEU A 107 4.31 -1.13 -13.67
CA LEU A 107 2.96 -1.37 -13.13
C LEU A 107 2.67 -0.67 -11.81
N TYR A 108 3.68 -0.31 -11.02
CA TYR A 108 3.51 0.21 -9.66
C TYR A 108 4.23 1.53 -9.42
N PHE A 109 3.66 2.35 -8.55
CA PHE A 109 4.35 3.46 -7.90
C PHE A 109 4.74 3.07 -6.48
N VAL A 110 5.85 3.63 -6.01
CA VAL A 110 6.25 3.66 -4.61
C VAL A 110 6.30 5.11 -4.17
N PHE A 111 5.47 5.47 -3.21
CA PHE A 111 5.41 6.79 -2.61
C PHE A 111 6.03 6.76 -1.22
N ARG A 112 6.66 7.85 -0.82
CA ARG A 112 7.00 8.13 0.57
C ARG A 112 5.88 8.99 1.18
N ASN A 113 5.50 8.72 2.42
CA ASN A 113 4.59 9.58 3.17
C ASN A 113 5.39 10.65 3.92
N ASP A 114 5.31 11.91 3.45
CA ASP A 114 5.94 13.08 4.08
C ASP A 114 4.91 13.98 4.80
N ALA A 115 3.65 13.53 4.90
CA ALA A 115 2.56 14.29 5.53
C ALA A 115 2.70 14.40 7.05
#